data_AF-A0A0A9Y134-F1
#
_entry.id   AF-A0A0A9Y134-F1
#
_cell.length_a   1.000
_cell.length_b   1.000
_cell.length_c   1.000
_cell.angle_alpha   90.00
_cell.angle_beta   90.00
_cell.angle_gamma   90.00
#
_symmetry.space_group_name_H-M   'P 1'
#
loop_
_entity.id
_entity.type
_entity.pdbx_description
1 polymer ?
#
loop_
_entity_poly.entity_id
_entity_poly.type
_entity_poly.pdbx_seq_one_letter_code
_entity_poly.pdbx_strand_id
1 'polypeptide(L)'
;HTCHNTLLSKGLNLLDAVTNEDPKIFDNILNAFVGIAAVQIGLVDVLRCVGVEPDGIIGHSLGEQGCGYADGCFTTEQMILSAYARGKASLDAGLIKGMMAAVGMGYLEMKDQLPGNVEIACHNSKDSCTLSGPAEEVAAYVEELKGRGVFAKAVNVGDIAFHSKYMKPA
;
A
#
# COMPACT_ATOMS: atom_id res chain seq x y z
N HIS A 1 10.03 -10.07 -18.04
CA HIS A 1 9.40 -9.83 -19.36
C HIS A 1 7.87 -9.92 -19.30
N THR A 2 7.28 -10.95 -18.69
CA THR A 2 5.82 -11.14 -18.62
C THR A 2 5.06 -9.93 -18.06
N CYS A 3 5.38 -9.48 -16.84
CA CYS A 3 4.70 -8.34 -16.21
C CYS A 3 4.71 -7.07 -17.07
N HIS A 4 5.87 -6.74 -17.66
CA HIS A 4 6.02 -5.56 -18.50
C HIS A 4 5.14 -5.64 -19.75
N ASN A 5 5.14 -6.77 -20.45
CA ASN A 5 4.32 -6.94 -21.65
C ASN A 5 2.82 -6.90 -21.32
N THR A 6 2.40 -7.50 -20.20
CA THR A 6 1.02 -7.43 -19.72
C THR A 6 0.59 -5.98 -19.50
N LEU A 7 1.44 -5.16 -18.87
CA LEU A 7 1.14 -3.75 -18.57
C LEU A 7 1.26 -2.82 -19.79
N LEU A 8 2.15 -3.13 -20.74
CA LEU A 8 2.24 -2.38 -21.99
C LEU A 8 0.92 -2.43 -22.78
N SER A 9 0.22 -3.57 -22.78
CA SER A 9 -1.12 -3.70 -23.39
C SER A 9 -2.18 -2.81 -22.72
N LYS A 10 -1.89 -2.29 -21.52
CA LYS A 10 -2.72 -1.36 -20.74
C LYS A 10 -2.19 0.07 -20.77
N GLY A 11 -1.19 0.35 -21.60
CA GLY A 11 -0.57 1.67 -21.75
C GLY A 11 0.39 2.05 -20.63
N LEU A 12 0.88 1.09 -19.83
CA LEU A 12 1.81 1.35 -18.73
C LEU A 12 3.19 0.72 -18.99
N ASN A 13 4.24 1.55 -18.94
CA ASN A 13 5.62 1.10 -19.07
C ASN A 13 6.18 0.72 -17.69
N LEU A 14 6.13 -0.58 -17.36
CA LEU A 14 6.64 -1.07 -16.08
C LEU A 14 8.15 -0.83 -15.90
N LEU A 15 8.94 -0.94 -16.98
CA LEU A 15 10.40 -0.78 -16.87
C LEU A 15 10.73 0.65 -16.46
N ASP A 16 10.13 1.63 -17.13
CA ASP A 16 10.24 3.03 -16.71
C ASP A 16 9.79 3.20 -15.25
N ALA A 17 8.63 2.65 -14.86
CA ALA A 17 8.15 2.73 -13.48
C ALA A 17 9.14 2.21 -12.41
N VAL A 18 9.99 1.24 -12.72
CA VAL A 18 10.96 0.67 -11.76
C VAL A 18 12.40 1.13 -11.96
N THR A 19 12.77 1.68 -13.12
CA THR A 19 14.14 2.13 -13.42
C THR A 19 14.30 3.65 -13.48
N ASN A 20 13.21 4.42 -13.45
CA ASN A 20 13.30 5.87 -13.47
C ASN A 20 14.02 6.40 -12.22
N GLU A 21 14.93 7.35 -12.41
CA GLU A 21 15.74 7.94 -11.34
C GLU A 21 14.99 9.03 -10.55
N ASP A 22 13.85 9.53 -11.06
CA ASP A 22 13.02 10.50 -10.35
C ASP A 22 12.28 9.80 -9.18
N PRO A 23 12.60 10.13 -7.91
CA PRO A 23 11.94 9.52 -6.77
C PRO A 23 10.43 9.77 -6.72
N LYS A 24 9.92 10.80 -7.43
CA LYS A 24 8.50 11.15 -7.47
C LYS A 24 7.68 10.26 -8.39
N ILE A 25 8.30 9.36 -9.18
CA ILE A 25 7.54 8.46 -10.06
C ILE A 25 6.52 7.62 -9.28
N PHE A 26 6.79 7.35 -8.00
CA PHE A 26 5.93 6.60 -7.08
C PHE A 26 4.89 7.45 -6.34
N ASP A 27 4.90 8.77 -6.50
CA ASP A 27 3.78 9.61 -6.06
C ASP A 27 2.52 9.29 -6.89
N ASN A 28 2.71 8.77 -8.11
CA ASN A 28 1.64 8.08 -8.83
C ASN A 28 1.44 6.67 -8.23
N ILE A 29 0.31 6.51 -7.55
CA ILE A 29 -0.02 5.26 -6.85
C ILE A 29 -0.08 4.04 -7.77
N LEU A 30 -0.44 4.22 -9.04
CA LEU A 30 -0.47 3.12 -10.01
C LEU A 30 0.94 2.61 -10.29
N ASN A 31 1.91 3.50 -10.45
CA ASN A 31 3.33 3.13 -10.61
C ASN A 31 3.87 2.44 -9.36
N ALA A 32 3.52 2.95 -8.17
CA ALA A 32 3.90 2.32 -6.91
C ALA A 32 3.34 0.88 -6.80
N PHE A 33 2.06 0.68 -7.09
CA PHE A 33 1.43 -0.64 -6.95
C PHE A 33 2.00 -1.66 -7.93
N VAL A 34 2.12 -1.31 -9.22
CA VAL A 34 2.68 -2.24 -10.21
C VAL A 34 4.17 -2.48 -10.01
N GLY A 35 4.92 -1.48 -9.52
CA GLY A 35 6.33 -1.62 -9.17
C GLY A 35 6.54 -2.59 -8.00
N ILE A 36 5.80 -2.39 -6.89
CA ILE A 36 5.84 -3.30 -5.74
C ILE A 36 5.44 -4.70 -6.16
N ALA A 37 4.36 -4.84 -6.94
CA ALA A 37 3.87 -6.12 -7.41
C ALA A 37 4.91 -6.87 -8.26
N ALA A 38 5.52 -6.18 -9.23
CA ALA A 38 6.56 -6.77 -10.07
C ALA A 38 7.80 -7.22 -9.26
N VAL A 39 8.22 -6.43 -8.26
CA VAL A 39 9.33 -6.79 -7.37
C VAL A 39 8.96 -8.00 -6.51
N GLN A 40 7.75 -8.05 -5.96
CA GLN A 40 7.28 -9.20 -5.17
C GLN A 40 7.24 -10.49 -5.99
N ILE A 41 6.72 -10.45 -7.22
CA ILE A 41 6.78 -11.59 -8.16
C ILE A 41 8.22 -12.05 -8.33
N GLY A 42 9.13 -11.12 -8.67
CA GLY A 42 10.54 -11.45 -8.91
C GLY A 42 11.23 -12.07 -7.69
N LEU A 43 10.97 -11.55 -6.49
CA LEU A 43 11.52 -12.10 -5.25
C LEU A 43 11.00 -13.51 -4.97
N VAL A 44 9.70 -13.76 -5.17
CA VAL A 44 9.11 -15.10 -5.03
C VAL A 44 9.73 -16.07 -6.05
N ASP A 45 9.91 -15.65 -7.30
CA ASP A 45 10.51 -16.48 -8.35
C ASP A 45 11.97 -16.83 -8.03
N VAL A 46 12.75 -15.89 -7.48
CA VAL A 46 14.13 -16.13 -7.04
C VAL A 46 14.17 -17.15 -5.91
N LEU A 47 13.28 -17.03 -4.91
CA LEU A 47 13.20 -17.99 -3.80
C LEU A 47 12.84 -19.40 -4.28
N ARG A 48 11.84 -19.53 -5.14
CA ARG A 48 11.45 -20.82 -5.74
C ARG A 48 12.57 -21.42 -6.59
N CYS A 49 13.30 -20.60 -7.34
CA CYS A 49 14.43 -21.06 -8.16
C CYS A 49 15.54 -21.71 -7.33
N VAL A 50 15.75 -21.26 -6.09
CA VAL A 50 16.70 -21.86 -5.14
C VAL A 50 16.08 -22.94 -4.24
N GLY A 51 14.85 -23.37 -4.54
CA GLY A 51 14.15 -24.44 -3.83
C GLY A 51 13.57 -24.06 -2.47
N VAL A 52 13.40 -22.76 -2.20
CA VAL A 52 12.75 -22.27 -0.98
C VAL A 52 11.24 -22.17 -1.22
N GLU A 53 10.49 -22.95 -0.45
CA GLU A 53 9.02 -22.91 -0.42
C GLU A 53 8.55 -22.44 0.97
N PRO A 54 7.49 -21.62 1.05
CA PRO A 54 6.99 -21.13 2.33
C PRO A 54 6.14 -22.18 3.07
N ASP A 55 6.41 -22.38 4.36
CA ASP A 55 5.48 -23.11 5.26
C ASP A 55 4.26 -22.28 5.68
N GLY A 56 4.36 -20.96 5.53
CA GLY A 56 3.29 -20.01 5.86
C GLY A 56 3.51 -18.66 5.18
N ILE A 57 2.41 -17.97 4.87
CA ILE A 57 2.41 -16.74 4.10
C ILE A 57 1.52 -15.71 4.80
N ILE A 58 2.02 -14.49 4.99
CA ILE A 58 1.26 -13.36 5.55
C ILE A 58 1.48 -12.14 4.67
N GLY A 59 0.38 -11.48 4.30
CA GLY A 59 0.39 -10.26 3.52
C GLY A 59 0.02 -9.05 4.37
N HIS A 60 0.55 -7.89 4.00
CA HIS A 60 0.12 -6.61 4.56
C HIS A 60 -0.36 -5.72 3.41
N SER A 61 -1.64 -5.34 3.43
CA SER A 61 -2.23 -4.47 2.41
C SER A 61 -2.01 -5.01 0.98
N LEU A 62 -1.33 -4.26 0.11
CA LEU A 62 -0.97 -4.69 -1.25
C LEU A 62 -0.18 -6.01 -1.26
N GLY A 63 0.57 -6.31 -0.19
CA GLY A 63 1.33 -7.54 -0.06
C GLY A 63 0.47 -8.81 -0.10
N GLU A 64 -0.82 -8.76 0.21
CA GLU A 64 -1.72 -9.91 0.05
C GLU A 64 -1.84 -10.39 -1.40
N GLN A 65 -1.66 -9.49 -2.38
CA GLN A 65 -1.59 -9.89 -3.79
C GLN A 65 -0.32 -10.69 -4.08
N GLY A 66 0.81 -10.29 -3.47
CA GLY A 66 2.05 -11.07 -3.47
C GLY A 66 1.89 -12.43 -2.79
N CYS A 67 1.11 -12.50 -1.71
CA CYS A 67 0.77 -13.76 -1.06
C CYS A 67 -0.03 -14.68 -1.97
N GLY A 68 -1.03 -14.14 -2.68
CA GLY A 68 -1.78 -14.92 -3.66
C GLY A 68 -0.90 -15.52 -4.77
N TYR A 69 0.16 -14.81 -5.17
CA TYR A 69 1.16 -15.36 -6.11
C TYR A 69 2.08 -16.41 -5.48
N ALA A 70 2.56 -16.15 -4.26
CA ALA A 70 3.41 -17.08 -3.50
C ALA A 70 2.70 -18.39 -3.15
N ASP A 71 1.38 -18.35 -2.93
CA ASP A 71 0.52 -19.51 -2.66
C ASP A 71 0.03 -20.22 -3.94
N GLY A 72 0.30 -19.65 -5.12
CA GLY A 72 -0.10 -20.22 -6.41
C GLY A 72 -1.55 -19.94 -6.83
N CYS A 73 -2.32 -19.17 -6.05
CA CYS A 73 -3.67 -18.72 -6.40
C CYS A 73 -3.68 -17.70 -7.56
N PHE A 74 -2.61 -16.91 -7.72
CA PHE A 74 -2.42 -16.03 -8.86
C PHE A 74 -1.31 -16.54 -9.78
N THR A 75 -1.59 -16.50 -11.08
CA THR A 75 -0.54 -16.43 -12.10
C THR A 75 0.19 -15.08 -12.04
N THR A 76 1.37 -15.00 -12.66
CA THR A 76 2.13 -13.74 -12.80
C THR A 76 1.28 -12.62 -13.42
N GLU A 77 0.46 -12.95 -14.42
CA GLU A 77 -0.41 -12.01 -15.13
C GLU A 77 -1.58 -11.53 -14.26
N GLN A 78 -2.22 -12.45 -13.53
CA GLN A 78 -3.31 -12.10 -12.61
C GLN A 78 -2.81 -11.21 -11.47
N MET A 79 -1.64 -11.52 -10.91
CA MET A 79 -1.05 -10.72 -9.83
C MET A 79 -0.77 -9.29 -10.30
N ILE A 80 -0.07 -9.12 -11.43
CA ILE A 80 0.27 -7.78 -11.94
C ILE A 80 -0.97 -7.00 -12.39
N LEU A 81 -1.98 -7.65 -12.98
CA LEU A 81 -3.23 -7.02 -13.37
C LEU A 81 -4.10 -6.66 -12.15
N SER A 82 -4.05 -7.44 -11.07
CA SER A 82 -4.71 -7.11 -9.81
C SER A 82 -4.14 -5.82 -9.20
N ALA A 83 -2.81 -5.68 -9.20
CA ALA A 83 -2.14 -4.47 -8.74
C ALA A 83 -2.49 -3.26 -9.62
N TYR A 84 -2.46 -3.44 -10.95
CA TYR A 84 -2.87 -2.43 -11.91
C TYR A 84 -4.32 -1.98 -11.69
N ALA A 85 -5.26 -2.93 -11.60
CA ALA A 85 -6.68 -2.63 -11.44
C ALA A 85 -6.94 -1.87 -10.13
N ARG A 86 -6.31 -2.28 -9.03
CA ARG A 86 -6.42 -1.60 -7.73
C ARG A 86 -5.91 -0.16 -7.79
N GLY A 87 -4.75 0.06 -8.42
CA GLY A 87 -4.19 1.41 -8.59
C GLY A 87 -5.04 2.28 -9.49
N LYS A 88 -5.52 1.72 -10.62
CA LYS A 88 -6.36 2.41 -11.60
C LYS A 88 -7.70 2.82 -10.99
N ALA A 89 -8.36 1.92 -10.27
CA ALA A 89 -9.60 2.22 -9.56
C ALA A 89 -9.41 3.34 -8.53
N SER A 90 -8.30 3.33 -7.79
CA SER A 90 -7.98 4.40 -6.82
C SER A 90 -7.83 5.78 -7.48
N LEU A 91 -7.27 5.83 -8.69
CA LEU A 91 -7.12 7.08 -9.45
C LEU A 91 -8.44 7.56 -10.08
N ASP A 92 -9.30 6.64 -10.53
CA ASP A 92 -10.51 6.96 -11.27
C ASP A 92 -11.71 7.30 -10.34
N ALA A 93 -11.66 6.90 -9.07
CA ALA A 93 -12.77 6.97 -8.13
C ALA A 93 -13.08 8.37 -7.55
N GLY A 94 -12.30 9.41 -7.89
CA GLY A 94 -12.55 10.78 -7.40
C GLY A 94 -12.52 10.88 -5.87
N LEU A 95 -11.53 10.27 -5.24
CA LEU A 95 -11.40 10.20 -3.79
C LEU A 95 -11.11 11.57 -3.17
N ILE A 96 -11.43 11.70 -1.87
CA ILE A 96 -10.98 12.86 -1.09
C ILE A 96 -9.45 12.91 -1.04
N LYS A 97 -8.90 14.10 -0.76
CA LYS A 97 -7.49 14.20 -0.37
C LYS A 97 -7.29 13.53 0.99
N GLY A 98 -6.69 12.36 0.98
CA GLY A 98 -6.44 11.53 2.15
C GLY A 98 -4.99 11.52 2.59
N MET A 99 -4.74 10.99 3.79
CA MET A 99 -3.41 10.78 4.31
C MET A 99 -3.40 9.53 5.20
N MET A 100 -2.24 8.89 5.27
CA MET A 100 -1.97 7.86 6.27
C MET A 100 -0.74 8.20 7.10
N ALA A 101 -0.73 7.78 8.37
CA ALA A 101 0.39 8.01 9.26
C ALA A 101 0.64 6.81 10.18
N ALA A 102 1.87 6.34 10.24
CA ALA A 102 2.30 5.34 11.23
C ALA A 102 2.46 6.03 12.59
N VAL A 103 1.92 5.41 13.63
CA VAL A 103 1.98 5.89 15.01
C VAL A 103 2.59 4.83 15.92
N GLY A 104 3.40 5.27 16.88
CA GLY A 104 4.03 4.45 17.93
C GLY A 104 3.10 4.22 19.11
N MET A 105 1.84 3.92 18.82
CA MET A 105 0.83 3.48 19.77
C MET A 105 0.03 2.35 19.12
N GLY A 106 -0.32 1.34 19.90
CA GLY A 106 -1.11 0.21 19.42
C GLY A 106 -2.60 0.51 19.31
N TYR A 107 -3.32 -0.38 18.63
CA TYR A 107 -4.78 -0.28 18.47
C TYR A 107 -5.53 -0.11 19.78
N LEU A 108 -5.21 -0.93 20.79
CA LEU A 108 -5.93 -0.93 22.07
C LEU A 108 -5.83 0.40 22.82
N GLU A 109 -4.72 1.10 22.67
CA GLU A 109 -4.50 2.41 23.27
C GLU A 109 -5.13 3.52 22.42
N MET A 110 -5.06 3.38 21.09
CA MET A 110 -5.45 4.43 20.15
C MET A 110 -6.96 4.50 19.87
N LYS A 111 -7.67 3.36 19.90
CA LYS A 111 -9.07 3.25 19.42
C LYS A 111 -10.06 4.23 20.06
N ASP A 112 -9.81 4.66 21.30
CA ASP A 112 -10.68 5.56 22.06
C ASP A 112 -10.19 7.01 22.05
N GLN A 113 -9.12 7.32 21.28
CA GLN A 113 -8.48 8.64 21.20
C GLN A 113 -8.60 9.28 19.81
N LEU A 114 -9.27 8.63 18.85
CA LEU A 114 -9.35 9.08 17.47
C LEU A 114 -10.25 10.32 17.32
N PRO A 115 -9.79 11.37 16.65
CA PRO A 115 -10.61 12.53 16.35
C PRO A 115 -11.49 12.28 15.12
N GLY A 116 -12.73 12.75 15.18
CA GLY A 116 -13.58 13.02 14.02
C GLY A 116 -13.61 11.90 12.98
N ASN A 117 -12.95 12.15 11.86
CA ASN A 117 -12.95 11.29 10.67
C ASN A 117 -11.70 10.41 10.49
N VAL A 118 -10.82 10.36 11.49
CA VAL A 118 -9.62 9.54 11.45
C VAL A 118 -9.92 8.12 11.93
N GLU A 119 -9.52 7.13 11.15
CA GLU A 119 -9.69 5.71 11.43
C GLU A 119 -8.33 5.02 11.64
N ILE A 120 -8.30 3.95 12.43
CA ILE A 120 -7.14 3.06 12.48
C ILE A 120 -7.26 2.09 11.30
N ALA A 121 -6.35 2.25 10.33
CA ALA A 121 -6.29 1.46 9.10
C ALA A 121 -5.51 0.14 9.26
N CYS A 122 -4.40 0.16 10.01
CA CYS A 122 -3.54 -1.02 10.15
C CYS A 122 -3.17 -1.26 11.61
N HIS A 123 -3.24 -2.52 12.05
CA HIS A 123 -2.74 -2.97 13.35
C HIS A 123 -1.37 -3.63 13.11
N ASN A 124 -0.29 -2.87 13.21
CA ASN A 124 1.04 -3.35 12.80
C ASN A 124 1.72 -4.16 13.92
N SER A 125 1.54 -3.74 15.18
CA SER A 125 2.07 -4.43 16.36
C SER A 125 1.26 -4.06 17.61
N LYS A 126 1.68 -4.58 18.77
CA LYS A 126 1.10 -4.21 20.07
C LYS A 126 1.21 -2.71 20.37
N ASP A 127 2.24 -2.07 19.83
CA ASP A 127 2.66 -0.69 20.09
C ASP A 127 2.72 0.15 18.80
N SER A 128 2.16 -0.33 17.69
CA SER A 128 2.10 0.42 16.45
C SER A 128 0.81 0.17 15.66
N CYS A 129 0.24 1.27 15.18
CA CYS A 129 -0.85 1.26 14.23
C CYS A 129 -0.62 2.30 13.12
N THR A 130 -1.42 2.22 12.06
CA THR A 130 -1.45 3.24 11.01
C THR A 130 -2.82 3.90 11.00
N LEU A 131 -2.85 5.24 11.04
CA LEU A 131 -4.03 6.06 10.89
C LEU A 131 -4.33 6.32 9.42
N SER A 132 -5.61 6.56 9.10
CA SER A 132 -6.08 6.89 7.76
C SER A 132 -7.30 7.80 7.82
N GLY A 133 -7.39 8.79 6.94
CA GLY A 133 -8.51 9.74 6.92
C GLY A 133 -8.24 10.98 6.06
N PRO A 134 -9.08 12.03 6.18
CA PRO A 134 -8.87 13.29 5.48
C PRO A 134 -7.51 13.90 5.82
N ALA A 135 -6.79 14.41 4.82
CA ALA A 135 -5.40 14.81 4.97
C ALA A 135 -5.16 15.85 6.07
N GLU A 136 -6.02 16.85 6.17
CA GLU A 136 -5.90 17.92 7.17
C GLU A 136 -6.15 17.41 8.60
N GLU A 137 -7.14 16.53 8.78
CA GLU A 137 -7.46 15.95 10.10
C GLU A 137 -6.35 15.00 10.58
N VAL A 138 -5.83 14.14 9.69
CA VAL A 138 -4.71 13.24 10.01
C VAL A 138 -3.46 14.05 10.32
N ALA A 139 -3.14 15.09 9.54
CA ALA A 139 -1.98 15.94 9.78
C ALA A 139 -2.06 16.67 11.12
N ALA A 140 -3.23 17.25 11.46
CA ALA A 140 -3.43 17.91 12.74
C ALA A 140 -3.22 16.95 13.92
N TYR A 141 -3.79 15.74 13.84
CA TYR A 141 -3.65 14.74 14.89
C TYR A 141 -2.22 14.18 15.01
N VAL A 142 -1.51 14.04 13.89
CA VAL A 142 -0.08 13.68 13.88
C VAL A 142 0.74 14.71 14.66
N GLU A 143 0.50 16.01 14.47
CA GLU A 143 1.21 17.07 15.21
C GLU A 143 0.83 17.08 16.70
N GLU A 144 -0.43 16.82 17.04
CA GLU A 144 -0.86 16.64 18.44
C GLU A 144 -0.11 15.48 19.12
N LEU A 145 -0.05 14.32 18.47
CA LEU A 145 0.66 13.13 18.97
C LEU A 145 2.15 13.41 19.17
N LYS A 146 2.79 14.08 18.20
CA LYS A 146 4.19 14.52 18.34
C LYS A 146 4.37 15.48 19.52
N GLY A 147 3.44 16.42 19.74
CA GLY A 147 3.45 17.32 20.89
C GLY A 147 3.36 16.59 22.24
N ARG A 148 2.74 15.40 22.26
CA ARG A 148 2.68 14.49 23.41
C ARG A 148 3.91 13.58 23.54
N GLY A 149 4.89 13.69 22.64
CA GLY A 149 6.08 12.84 22.60
C GLY A 149 5.85 11.46 21.96
N VAL A 150 4.73 11.26 21.27
CA VAL A 150 4.43 10.00 20.57
C VAL A 150 5.05 10.02 19.17
N PHE A 151 5.64 8.90 18.74
CA PHE A 151 6.08 8.75 17.35
C PHE A 151 4.88 8.82 16.41
N ALA A 152 4.88 9.75 15.45
CA ALA A 152 3.89 9.81 14.39
C ALA A 152 4.55 10.29 13.09
N LYS A 153 4.44 9.52 12.00
CA LYS A 153 5.10 9.79 10.72
C LYS A 153 4.16 9.51 9.55
N ALA A 154 4.08 10.47 8.63
CA ALA A 154 3.35 10.33 7.37
C ALA A 154 3.90 9.16 6.52
N VAL A 155 2.99 8.48 5.83
CA VAL A 155 3.31 7.44 4.84
C VAL A 155 2.99 8.01 3.45
N ASN A 156 3.87 7.82 2.47
CA ASN A 156 3.56 8.21 1.09
C ASN A 156 2.52 7.24 0.53
N VAL A 157 1.32 7.76 0.28
CA VAL A 157 0.15 7.03 -0.21
C VAL A 157 -0.52 7.72 -1.40
N GLY A 158 0.18 8.67 -2.05
CA GLY A 158 -0.36 9.42 -3.18
C GLY A 158 -1.64 10.19 -2.85
N ASP A 159 -1.69 10.81 -1.66
CA ASP A 159 -2.87 11.52 -1.12
C ASP A 159 -4.14 10.65 -0.97
N ILE A 160 -4.00 9.34 -0.72
CA ILE A 160 -5.15 8.41 -0.57
C ILE A 160 -5.23 7.83 0.86
N ALA A 161 -6.44 7.83 1.42
CA ALA A 161 -6.73 7.25 2.73
C ALA A 161 -7.07 5.75 2.63
N PHE A 162 -6.09 4.89 2.34
CA PHE A 162 -6.32 3.45 2.24
C PHE A 162 -6.84 2.82 3.54
N HIS A 163 -7.55 1.70 3.42
CA HIS A 163 -8.11 0.93 4.54
C HIS A 163 -9.00 1.74 5.47
N SER A 164 -9.79 2.63 4.88
CA SER A 164 -10.79 3.44 5.58
C SER A 164 -12.10 3.46 4.80
N LYS A 165 -13.16 4.01 5.41
CA LYS A 165 -14.44 4.23 4.72
C LYS A 165 -14.31 5.05 3.42
N TYR A 166 -13.24 5.85 3.29
CA TYR A 166 -13.01 6.71 2.13
C TYR A 166 -12.66 5.94 0.86
N MET A 167 -12.29 4.67 0.96
CA MET A 167 -12.05 3.82 -0.20
C MET A 167 -13.33 3.31 -0.87
N LYS A 168 -14.51 3.46 -0.23
CA LYS A 168 -15.79 2.94 -0.74
C LYS A 168 -16.12 3.29 -2.21
N PRO A 169 -15.77 4.49 -2.74
CA PRO A 169 -16.04 4.83 -4.15
C PRO A 169 -15.16 4.11 -5.18
N ALA A 170 -14.05 3.49 -4.76
CA ALA A 170 -13.08 2.81 -5.64
C ALA A 170 -13.33 1.31 -5.79
#